data_AF-A0A1V5LFA6-F1
#
_entry.id   AF-A0A1V5LFA6-F1
#
_cell.length_a   1.000
_cell.length_b   1.000
_cell.length_c   1.000
_cell.angle_alpha   90.00
_cell.angle_beta   90.00
_cell.angle_gamma   90.00
#
_symmetry.space_group_name_H-M   'P 1'
#
loop_
_entity.id
_entity.type
_entity.pdbx_description
1 polymer ?
#
loop_
_entity_poly.entity_id
_entity_poly.type
_entity_poly.pdbx_seq_one_letter_code
_entity_poly.pdbx_strand_id
1 'polypeptide(L)'
;MRTYRTAAPIAEPWPRPTRAPSSDTSRGHACNWGAAVGILTLCAGVCAWSAAKALGAHVTAGQLALVLPTAIGAGGVAFAVKLLQFTQEHRAWLYALERATGRDLDGDGTTGEPERTQAQPKPTIDGALVRGIDGSMHRLDVALSPPEMQAIKRHMLTAGAFGVRAVNTILQDETRASLLRSELYRLGILEQPKPRTATRLTDPGKRAVMRWAA
;
A
#
# COMPACT_ATOMS: atom_id res chain seq x y z
N MET A 1 -49.24 -5.08 -25.55
CA MET A 1 -47.83 -5.08 -25.10
C MET A 1 -47.76 -4.58 -23.67
N ARG A 2 -47.41 -5.44 -22.71
CA ARG A 2 -47.23 -5.07 -21.28
C ARG A 2 -45.75 -4.76 -21.04
N THR A 3 -45.45 -3.53 -20.69
CA THR A 3 -44.12 -3.10 -20.25
C THR A 3 -43.91 -3.52 -18.80
N TYR A 4 -42.97 -4.43 -18.56
CA TYR A 4 -42.50 -4.75 -17.22
C TYR A 4 -41.56 -3.65 -16.74
N ARG A 5 -41.97 -2.93 -15.70
CA ARG A 5 -41.14 -1.96 -14.98
C ARG A 5 -40.32 -2.75 -13.96
N THR A 6 -39.02 -2.92 -14.21
CA THR A 6 -38.08 -3.49 -13.24
C THR A 6 -37.99 -2.57 -12.03
N ALA A 7 -38.26 -3.11 -10.85
CA ALA A 7 -38.10 -2.40 -9.58
C ALA A 7 -36.62 -2.06 -9.37
N ALA A 8 -36.34 -0.81 -8.97
CA ALA A 8 -35.00 -0.39 -8.58
C ALA A 8 -34.51 -1.21 -7.37
N PRO A 9 -33.21 -1.54 -7.29
CA PRO A 9 -32.66 -2.25 -6.14
C PRO A 9 -32.89 -1.43 -4.87
N ILE A 10 -33.45 -2.07 -3.84
CA ILE A 10 -33.65 -1.50 -2.52
C ILE A 10 -32.27 -1.12 -1.98
N ALA A 11 -32.03 0.17 -1.78
CA ALA A 11 -30.81 0.66 -1.15
C ALA A 11 -30.72 0.05 0.26
N GLU A 12 -29.61 -0.63 0.56
CA GLU A 12 -29.36 -1.16 1.89
C GLU A 12 -29.44 -0.05 2.94
N PRO A 13 -29.98 -0.32 4.14
CA PRO A 13 -30.07 0.67 5.20
C PRO A 13 -28.66 1.15 5.59
N TRP A 14 -28.47 2.46 5.52
CA TRP A 14 -27.22 3.15 5.85
C TRP A 14 -26.66 2.67 7.20
N PRO A 15 -25.37 2.31 7.28
CA PRO A 15 -24.72 2.15 8.57
C PRO A 15 -24.82 3.48 9.32
N ARG A 16 -25.41 3.46 10.52
CA ARG A 16 -25.49 4.66 11.35
C ARG A 16 -24.06 5.17 11.58
N PRO A 17 -23.74 6.44 11.26
CA PRO A 17 -22.43 6.98 11.56
C PRO A 17 -22.23 6.93 13.07
N THR A 18 -21.31 6.07 13.51
CA THR A 18 -20.70 6.18 14.84
C THR A 18 -20.15 7.59 14.94
N ARG A 19 -20.68 8.37 15.90
CA ARG A 19 -20.29 9.74 16.25
C ARG A 19 -18.82 10.01 15.88
N ALA A 20 -18.56 11.01 15.05
CA ALA A 20 -17.21 11.48 14.80
C ALA A 20 -16.52 11.74 16.16
N PRO A 21 -15.33 11.17 16.41
CA PRO A 21 -14.64 11.40 17.67
C PRO A 21 -14.35 12.90 17.80
N SER A 22 -14.83 13.50 18.89
CA SER A 22 -14.52 14.89 19.22
C SER A 22 -13.00 15.07 19.23
N SER A 23 -12.52 16.11 18.54
CA SER A 23 -11.10 16.46 18.40
C SER A 23 -10.33 16.57 19.72
N ASP A 24 -11.03 16.78 20.84
CA ASP A 24 -10.45 16.77 22.18
C ASP A 24 -10.06 15.38 22.68
N THR A 25 -10.76 14.33 22.25
CA THR A 25 -10.51 12.95 22.71
C THR A 25 -9.23 12.38 22.12
N SER A 26 -8.87 12.73 20.87
CA SER A 26 -7.67 12.24 20.20
C SER A 26 -6.39 12.85 20.77
N ARG A 27 -6.41 14.15 21.09
CA ARG A 27 -5.29 14.84 21.76
C ARG A 27 -5.06 14.34 23.17
N GLY A 28 -6.13 14.18 23.95
CA GLY A 28 -6.06 13.60 25.30
C GLY A 28 -5.51 12.17 25.29
N HIS A 29 -5.97 11.35 24.35
CA HIS A 29 -5.49 9.98 24.21
C HIS A 29 -4.02 9.90 23.77
N ALA A 30 -3.58 10.73 22.83
CA ALA A 30 -2.17 10.81 22.44
C ALA A 30 -1.28 11.27 23.61
N CYS A 31 -1.72 12.27 24.39
CA CYS A 31 -1.03 12.76 25.57
C CYS A 31 -0.85 11.65 26.63
N ASN A 32 -1.91 10.89 26.89
CA ASN A 32 -1.87 9.75 27.82
C ASN A 32 -0.87 8.67 27.38
N TRP A 33 -0.81 8.38 26.07
CA TRP A 33 0.17 7.44 25.51
C TRP A 33 1.60 7.95 25.66
N GLY A 34 1.86 9.21 25.33
CA GLY A 34 3.17 9.83 25.51
C GLY A 34 3.63 9.80 26.97
N ALA A 35 2.74 10.17 27.90
CA ALA A 35 3.00 10.13 29.32
C ALA A 35 3.28 8.70 29.83
N ALA A 36 2.47 7.72 29.43
CA ALA A 36 2.65 6.33 29.82
C ALA A 36 4.01 5.76 29.37
N VAL A 37 4.39 5.99 28.11
CA VAL A 37 5.68 5.52 27.58
C VAL A 37 6.85 6.23 28.26
N GLY A 38 6.73 7.54 28.52
CA GLY A 38 7.74 8.30 29.25
C GLY A 38 7.95 7.76 30.67
N ILE A 39 6.87 7.55 31.43
CA ILE A 39 6.93 7.01 32.79
C ILE A 39 7.55 5.61 32.80
N LEU A 40 7.10 4.72 31.90
CA LEU A 40 7.65 3.35 31.82
C LEU A 40 9.14 3.35 31.49
N THR A 41 9.58 4.22 30.58
CA THR A 41 11.00 4.37 30.21
C THR A 41 11.83 4.87 31.40
N LEU A 42 11.29 5.83 32.17
CA LEU A 42 11.92 6.32 33.38
C LEU A 42 12.07 5.20 34.42
N CYS A 43 10.99 4.46 34.70
CA CYS A 43 11.00 3.32 35.62
C CYS A 43 12.02 2.26 35.20
N ALA A 44 12.02 1.88 33.92
CA ALA A 44 12.95 0.88 33.39
C ALA A 44 14.42 1.34 33.53
N GLY A 45 14.73 2.59 33.21
CA GLY A 45 16.08 3.13 33.35
C GLY A 45 16.56 3.18 34.81
N VAL A 46 15.69 3.57 35.75
CA VAL A 46 16.02 3.56 37.20
C VAL A 46 16.21 2.14 37.73
N CYS A 47 15.37 1.19 37.31
CA CYS A 47 15.52 -0.23 37.66
C CYS A 47 16.83 -0.81 37.11
N ALA A 48 17.16 -0.52 35.84
CA ALA A 48 18.38 -0.99 35.21
C ALA A 48 19.63 -0.42 35.89
N TRP A 49 19.64 0.87 36.23
CA TRP A 49 20.73 1.50 36.97
C TRP A 49 20.91 0.88 38.36
N SER A 50 19.80 0.69 39.10
CA SER A 50 19.83 0.06 40.42
C SER A 50 20.35 -1.38 40.37
N ALA A 51 19.89 -2.16 39.38
CA ALA A 51 20.35 -3.53 39.17
C ALA A 51 21.84 -3.60 38.82
N ALA A 52 22.31 -2.72 37.92
CA ALA A 52 23.72 -2.64 37.56
C ALA A 52 24.60 -2.32 38.79
N LYS A 53 24.15 -1.40 39.64
CA LYS A 53 24.83 -1.06 40.90
C LYS A 53 24.86 -2.25 41.88
N ALA A 54 23.75 -2.98 42.01
CA ALA A 54 23.67 -4.17 42.85
C ALA A 54 24.59 -5.31 42.38
N LEU A 55 24.83 -5.40 41.06
CA LEU A 55 25.75 -6.36 40.45
C LEU A 55 27.22 -5.91 40.47
N GLY A 56 27.54 -4.78 41.11
CA GLY A 56 28.91 -4.27 41.22
C GLY A 56 29.44 -3.54 39.98
N ALA A 57 28.57 -3.18 39.03
CA ALA A 57 29.00 -2.38 37.89
C ALA A 57 29.35 -0.94 38.32
N HIS A 58 30.36 -0.37 37.68
CA HIS A 58 30.73 1.03 37.86
C HIS A 58 29.75 1.95 37.10
N VAL A 59 28.56 2.14 37.68
CA VAL A 59 27.57 3.10 37.18
C VAL A 59 27.65 4.43 37.93
N THR A 60 27.62 5.53 37.20
CA THR A 60 27.77 6.89 37.76
C THR A 60 26.42 7.58 37.94
N ALA A 61 26.38 8.62 38.78
CA ALA A 61 25.21 9.49 38.91
C ALA A 61 24.89 10.22 37.59
N GLY A 62 25.91 10.53 36.78
CA GLY A 62 25.73 11.13 35.46
C GLY A 62 24.93 10.23 34.51
N GLN A 63 25.11 8.91 34.57
CA GLN A 63 24.31 7.96 33.78
C GLN A 63 22.85 7.92 34.23
N LEU A 64 22.59 8.07 35.54
CA LEU A 64 21.22 8.18 36.06
C LEU A 64 20.54 9.47 35.59
N ALA A 65 21.29 10.58 35.51
CA ALA A 65 20.78 11.86 35.00
C ALA A 65 20.35 11.78 33.53
N LEU A 66 20.91 10.85 32.74
CA LEU A 66 20.51 10.63 31.34
C LEU A 66 19.17 9.90 31.19
N VAL A 67 18.68 9.22 32.24
CA VAL A 67 17.42 8.46 32.21
C VAL A 67 16.21 9.39 32.03
N LEU A 68 16.23 10.58 32.63
CA LEU A 68 15.14 11.56 32.50
C LEU A 68 14.99 12.11 31.07
N PRO A 69 16.04 12.65 30.40
CA PRO A 69 15.90 13.12 29.03
C PRO A 69 15.60 11.99 28.04
N THR A 70 16.09 10.75 28.26
CA THR A 70 15.67 9.61 27.43
C THR A 70 14.20 9.26 27.61
N ALA A 71 13.68 9.30 28.84
CA ALA A 71 12.26 9.11 29.11
C ALA A 71 11.38 10.17 28.46
N ILE A 72 11.77 11.45 28.54
CA ILE A 72 11.08 12.56 27.87
C ILE A 72 11.09 12.37 26.35
N GLY A 73 12.25 12.01 25.78
CA GLY A 73 12.38 11.73 24.35
C GLY A 73 11.51 10.57 23.89
N ALA A 74 11.53 9.45 24.61
CA ALA A 74 10.69 8.28 24.31
C ALA A 74 9.19 8.60 24.38
N GLY A 75 8.77 9.32 25.43
CA GLY A 75 7.38 9.77 25.56
C GLY A 75 6.96 10.73 24.43
N GLY A 76 7.84 11.66 24.05
CA GLY A 76 7.61 12.59 22.94
C GLY A 76 7.47 11.88 21.58
N VAL A 77 8.31 10.88 21.31
CA VAL A 77 8.20 10.05 20.09
C VAL A 77 6.89 9.27 20.07
N ALA A 78 6.51 8.62 21.18
CA ALA A 78 5.25 7.89 21.27
C ALA A 78 4.03 8.81 21.06
N PHE A 79 4.05 10.00 21.65
CA PHE A 79 3.04 11.04 21.42
C PHE A 79 2.91 11.41 19.95
N ALA A 80 4.04 11.70 19.28
CA ALA A 80 4.07 12.07 17.87
C ALA A 80 3.57 10.94 16.96
N VAL A 81 4.00 9.70 17.21
CA VAL A 81 3.52 8.52 16.46
C VAL A 81 2.01 8.35 16.63
N LYS A 82 1.49 8.52 17.85
CA LYS A 82 0.05 8.36 18.09
C LYS A 82 -0.77 9.46 17.40
N LEU A 83 -0.28 10.70 17.38
CA LEU A 83 -0.90 11.77 16.60
C LEU A 83 -0.90 11.48 15.10
N LEU A 84 0.19 10.95 14.55
CA LEU A 84 0.28 10.55 13.14
C LEU A 84 -0.69 9.40 12.81
N GLN A 85 -0.83 8.43 13.70
CA GLN A 85 -1.82 7.36 13.52
C GLN A 85 -3.25 7.91 13.52
N PHE A 86 -3.58 8.82 14.45
CA PHE A 86 -4.91 9.44 14.49
C PHE A 86 -5.21 10.24 13.22
N THR A 87 -4.25 10.98 12.67
CA THR A 87 -4.45 11.72 11.41
C THR A 87 -4.61 10.79 10.21
N GLN A 88 -3.87 9.68 10.17
CA GLN A 88 -4.04 8.64 9.15
C GLN A 88 -5.40 7.95 9.25
N GLU A 89 -5.86 7.60 10.46
CA GLU A 89 -7.17 7.00 10.70
C GLU A 89 -8.31 7.96 10.31
N HIS A 90 -8.19 9.25 10.64
CA HIS A 90 -9.18 10.26 10.26
C HIS A 90 -9.22 10.47 8.75
N ARG A 91 -8.05 10.51 8.08
CA ARG A 91 -7.98 10.57 6.61
C ARG A 91 -8.57 9.34 5.95
N ALA A 92 -8.26 8.14 6.45
CA ALA A 92 -8.83 6.90 5.93
C ALA A 92 -10.36 6.86 6.08
N TRP A 93 -10.89 7.37 7.20
CA TRP A 93 -12.32 7.52 7.40
C TRP A 93 -12.93 8.56 6.44
N LEU A 94 -12.30 9.72 6.27
CA LEU A 94 -12.70 10.75 5.30
C LEU A 94 -12.77 10.16 3.88
N TYR A 95 -11.71 9.48 3.43
CA TYR A 95 -11.67 8.85 2.11
C TYR A 95 -12.71 7.73 1.94
N ALA A 96 -13.10 7.05 3.02
CA ALA A 96 -14.21 6.10 2.97
C ALA A 96 -15.57 6.82 2.82
N LEU A 97 -15.73 7.96 3.49
CA LEU A 97 -16.94 8.78 3.43
C LEU A 97 -17.09 9.44 2.04
N GLU A 98 -16.00 9.93 1.46
CA GLU A 98 -15.99 10.51 0.11
C GLU A 98 -16.36 9.47 -0.95
N ARG A 99 -15.78 8.27 -0.87
CA ARG A 99 -16.15 7.14 -1.75
C ARG A 99 -17.62 6.76 -1.61
N ALA A 100 -18.16 6.79 -0.40
CA ALA A 100 -19.56 6.45 -0.16
C ALA A 100 -20.53 7.55 -0.63
N THR A 101 -20.11 8.82 -0.60
CA THR A 101 -20.97 9.96 -0.91
C THR A 101 -20.78 10.52 -2.31
N GLY A 102 -19.70 10.15 -3.01
CA GLY A 102 -19.35 10.70 -4.31
C GLY A 102 -19.05 12.21 -4.26
N ARG A 103 -18.72 12.73 -3.07
CA ARG A 103 -18.43 14.14 -2.82
C ARG A 103 -17.04 14.29 -2.25
N ASP A 104 -16.35 15.31 -2.70
CA ASP A 104 -15.14 15.85 -2.09
C ASP A 104 -15.51 16.48 -0.74
N LEU A 105 -14.95 15.95 0.35
CA LEU A 105 -15.26 16.38 1.71
C LEU A 105 -14.06 17.03 2.39
N ASP A 106 -12.83 16.78 1.93
CA ASP A 106 -11.62 17.43 2.39
C ASP A 106 -11.22 18.66 1.58
N GLY A 107 -11.87 18.89 0.44
CA GLY A 107 -11.74 20.08 -0.41
C GLY A 107 -10.54 20.02 -1.36
N ASP A 108 -9.98 18.83 -1.61
CA ASP A 108 -8.81 18.64 -2.49
C ASP A 108 -9.15 18.54 -3.98
N GLY A 109 -10.44 18.58 -4.34
CA GLY A 109 -10.95 18.49 -5.70
C GLY A 109 -11.07 17.05 -6.22
N THR A 110 -10.77 16.06 -5.40
CA THR A 110 -10.88 14.63 -5.71
C THR A 110 -11.83 13.92 -4.74
N THR A 111 -12.15 12.66 -4.99
CA THR A 111 -13.08 11.89 -4.14
C THR A 111 -12.41 10.60 -3.73
N GLY A 112 -12.14 10.44 -2.44
CA GLY A 112 -11.42 9.29 -1.90
C GLY A 112 -9.95 9.61 -1.68
N GLU A 113 -9.15 8.57 -1.40
CA GLU A 113 -7.73 8.76 -1.16
C GLU A 113 -7.09 9.39 -2.42
N PRO A 114 -6.36 10.52 -2.30
CA PRO A 114 -5.64 11.08 -3.42
C PRO A 114 -4.73 9.96 -3.87
N GLU A 115 -4.86 9.57 -5.14
CA GLU A 115 -4.04 8.56 -5.77
C GLU A 115 -2.61 8.95 -5.43
N ARG A 116 -1.99 8.24 -4.46
CA ARG A 116 -0.65 8.56 -3.96
C ARG A 116 0.14 8.81 -5.21
N THR A 117 0.74 10.00 -5.31
CA THR A 117 1.79 10.27 -6.28
C THR A 117 2.96 9.32 -5.97
N GLN A 118 2.78 8.01 -6.20
CA GLN A 118 3.77 7.19 -6.86
C GLN A 118 4.10 8.00 -8.08
N ALA A 119 5.30 8.61 -8.06
CA ALA A 119 5.83 9.52 -9.06
C ALA A 119 5.01 9.43 -10.35
N GLN A 120 4.16 10.43 -10.63
CA GLN A 120 3.43 10.47 -11.89
C GLN A 120 4.42 10.05 -12.97
N PRO A 121 4.24 8.88 -13.62
CA PRO A 121 5.03 8.59 -14.78
C PRO A 121 4.62 9.70 -15.71
N LYS A 122 5.58 10.57 -16.04
CA LYS A 122 5.55 11.48 -17.17
C LYS A 122 4.65 10.86 -18.23
N PRO A 123 3.58 11.52 -18.70
CA PRO A 123 2.63 10.91 -19.63
C PRO A 123 3.39 10.58 -20.90
N THR A 124 3.90 9.36 -20.96
CA THR A 124 4.53 8.80 -22.14
C THR A 124 3.38 8.04 -22.75
N ILE A 125 2.60 8.77 -23.55
CA ILE A 125 1.61 8.19 -24.43
C ILE A 125 2.39 7.33 -25.41
N ASP A 126 2.73 6.11 -25.02
CA ASP A 126 3.20 5.00 -25.84
C ASP A 126 3.12 3.74 -24.98
N GLY A 127 1.93 3.13 -24.95
CA GLY A 127 1.75 1.84 -24.32
C GLY A 127 2.50 0.79 -25.13
N ALA A 128 3.17 -0.16 -24.48
CA ALA A 128 3.96 -1.15 -25.20
C ALA A 128 3.03 -2.01 -26.08
N LEU A 129 3.36 -2.11 -27.37
CA LEU A 129 2.61 -2.93 -28.32
C LEU A 129 3.07 -4.38 -28.22
N VAL A 130 2.17 -5.28 -27.82
CA VAL A 130 2.44 -6.71 -27.74
C VAL A 130 1.50 -7.49 -28.65
N ARG A 131 1.97 -8.64 -29.14
CA ARG A 131 1.12 -9.52 -29.93
C ARG A 131 0.29 -10.41 -29.00
N GLY A 132 -1.02 -10.37 -29.17
CA GLY A 132 -1.97 -11.21 -28.42
C GLY A 132 -2.03 -12.65 -28.94
N ILE A 133 -2.83 -13.49 -28.28
CA ILE A 133 -3.06 -14.88 -28.73
C ILE A 133 -3.79 -14.94 -30.08
N ASP A 134 -4.59 -13.92 -30.38
CA ASP A 134 -5.31 -13.71 -31.64
C ASP A 134 -4.37 -13.31 -32.79
N GLY A 135 -3.11 -13.01 -32.50
CA GLY A 135 -2.13 -12.56 -33.47
C GLY A 135 -2.21 -11.07 -33.78
N SER A 136 -3.17 -10.32 -33.24
CA SER A 136 -3.27 -8.87 -33.38
C SER A 136 -2.28 -8.15 -32.46
N MET A 137 -1.97 -6.90 -32.76
CA MET A 137 -1.18 -6.04 -31.87
C MET A 137 -2.12 -5.37 -30.86
N HIS A 138 -1.83 -5.55 -29.57
CA HIS A 138 -2.55 -4.96 -28.46
C HIS A 138 -1.65 -3.96 -27.75
N ARG A 139 -2.20 -2.80 -27.42
CA ARG A 139 -1.51 -1.80 -26.61
C ARG A 139 -1.70 -2.18 -25.14
N LEU A 140 -0.59 -2.31 -24.43
CA LEU A 140 -0.60 -2.49 -22.98
C LEU A 140 -0.75 -1.13 -22.30
N ASP A 141 -1.52 -1.11 -21.22
CA ASP A 141 -1.63 0.05 -20.32
C ASP A 141 -0.38 0.24 -19.45
N VAL A 142 0.62 -0.62 -19.62
CA VAL A 142 1.93 -0.53 -18.99
C VAL A 142 2.95 -0.13 -20.05
N ALA A 143 3.58 1.04 -19.86
CA ALA A 143 4.74 1.43 -20.65
C ALA A 143 5.91 0.48 -20.31
N LEU A 144 6.50 -0.13 -21.34
CA LEU A 144 7.66 -1.01 -21.23
C LEU A 144 8.70 -0.55 -22.23
N SER A 145 9.90 -0.27 -21.74
CA SER A 145 11.06 -0.05 -22.61
C SER A 145 11.45 -1.35 -23.33
N PRO A 146 12.11 -1.27 -24.50
CA PRO A 146 12.63 -2.45 -25.20
C PRO A 146 13.45 -3.41 -24.32
N PRO A 147 14.41 -2.96 -23.46
CA PRO A 147 15.14 -3.87 -22.59
C PRO A 147 14.26 -4.52 -21.51
N GLU A 148 13.29 -3.80 -20.94
CA GLU A 148 12.32 -4.38 -19.99
C GLU A 148 11.47 -5.46 -20.68
N MET A 149 10.99 -5.18 -21.89
CA MET A 149 10.20 -6.12 -22.69
C MET A 149 10.99 -7.41 -22.99
N GLN A 150 12.25 -7.27 -23.41
CA GLN A 150 13.11 -8.42 -23.68
C GLN A 150 13.40 -9.24 -22.41
N ALA A 151 13.65 -8.57 -21.28
CA ALA A 151 13.89 -9.24 -20.01
C ALA A 151 12.65 -10.01 -19.51
N ILE A 152 11.46 -9.40 -19.62
CA ILE A 152 10.19 -10.03 -19.26
C ILE A 152 9.90 -11.21 -20.19
N LYS A 153 10.06 -11.02 -21.51
CA LYS A 153 9.92 -12.09 -22.51
C LYS A 153 10.81 -13.28 -22.17
N ARG A 154 12.10 -13.02 -21.90
CA ARG A 154 13.05 -14.06 -21.51
C ARG A 154 12.62 -14.78 -20.24
N HIS A 155 12.25 -14.03 -19.20
CA HIS A 155 11.79 -14.61 -17.95
C HIS A 155 10.56 -15.52 -18.13
N MET A 156 9.55 -15.05 -18.86
CA MET A 156 8.30 -15.78 -19.11
C MET A 156 8.54 -17.07 -19.91
N LEU A 157 9.42 -17.03 -20.92
CA LEU A 157 9.74 -18.20 -21.73
C LEU A 157 10.59 -19.22 -20.95
N THR A 158 11.52 -18.77 -20.10
CA THR A 158 12.33 -19.66 -19.27
C THR A 158 11.53 -20.29 -18.14
N ALA A 159 10.73 -19.50 -17.42
CA ALA A 159 9.96 -19.97 -16.27
C ALA A 159 8.65 -20.67 -16.65
N GLY A 160 8.14 -20.44 -17.87
CA GLY A 160 6.81 -20.90 -18.28
C GLY A 160 5.66 -20.27 -17.49
N ALA A 161 5.95 -19.22 -16.71
CA ALA A 161 5.01 -18.53 -15.84
C ALA A 161 5.38 -17.05 -15.69
N PHE A 162 4.42 -16.25 -15.24
CA PHE A 162 4.57 -14.85 -14.89
C PHE A 162 4.44 -14.68 -13.36
N GLY A 163 5.52 -14.29 -12.70
CA GLY A 163 5.52 -13.98 -11.27
C GLY A 163 5.67 -12.50 -11.01
N VAL A 164 4.72 -11.88 -10.28
CA VAL A 164 4.76 -10.44 -9.95
C VAL A 164 6.05 -10.06 -9.25
N ARG A 165 6.51 -10.87 -8.28
CA ARG A 165 7.79 -10.60 -7.57
C ARG A 165 9.00 -10.66 -8.50
N ALA A 166 9.05 -11.63 -9.40
CA ALA A 166 10.17 -11.77 -10.33
C ALA A 166 10.17 -10.61 -11.33
N VAL A 167 9.02 -10.26 -11.89
CA VAL A 167 8.88 -9.13 -12.82
C VAL A 167 9.11 -7.79 -12.14
N ASN A 168 8.78 -7.66 -10.85
CA ASN A 168 9.12 -6.48 -10.05
C ASN A 168 10.65 -6.26 -9.96
N THR A 169 11.47 -7.31 -9.98
CA THR A 169 12.94 -7.12 -10.02
C THR A 169 13.43 -6.52 -11.34
N ILE A 170 12.65 -6.66 -12.41
CA ILE A 170 12.94 -6.08 -13.74
C ILE A 170 12.41 -4.65 -13.82
N LEU A 171 11.15 -4.45 -13.41
CA LEU A 171 10.44 -3.16 -13.56
C LEU A 171 10.70 -2.18 -12.42
N GLN A 172 11.21 -2.66 -11.28
CA GLN A 172 11.37 -1.91 -10.03
C GLN A 172 10.09 -1.19 -9.56
N ASP A 173 8.94 -1.72 -9.95
CA ASP A 173 7.62 -1.17 -9.69
C ASP A 173 6.59 -2.31 -9.57
N GLU A 174 6.11 -2.52 -8.35
CA GLU A 174 5.16 -3.59 -8.02
C GLU A 174 3.78 -3.34 -8.64
N THR A 175 3.37 -2.07 -8.75
CA THR A 175 2.11 -1.66 -9.37
C THR A 175 2.13 -1.99 -10.85
N ARG A 176 3.20 -1.61 -11.57
CA ARG A 176 3.39 -1.94 -13.00
C ARG A 176 3.42 -3.45 -13.23
N ALA A 177 4.11 -4.21 -12.38
CA ALA A 177 4.18 -5.67 -12.51
C ALA A 177 2.81 -6.34 -12.30
N SER A 178 2.00 -5.82 -11.37
CA SER A 178 0.64 -6.31 -11.11
C SER A 178 -0.32 -5.97 -12.27
N LEU A 179 -0.28 -4.72 -12.76
CA LEU A 179 -1.05 -4.27 -13.92
C LEU A 179 -0.73 -5.10 -15.18
N LEU A 180 0.56 -5.32 -15.43
CA LEU A 180 1.00 -6.13 -16.56
C LEU A 180 0.44 -7.56 -16.47
N ARG A 181 0.40 -8.16 -15.28
CA ARG A 181 -0.20 -9.49 -15.10
C ARG A 181 -1.68 -9.50 -15.47
N SER A 182 -2.43 -8.48 -15.05
CA SER A 182 -3.86 -8.35 -15.35
C SER A 182 -4.10 -8.19 -16.85
N GLU A 183 -3.28 -7.38 -17.53
CA GLU A 183 -3.36 -7.17 -18.97
C GLU A 183 -3.02 -8.44 -19.76
N LEU A 184 -1.96 -9.17 -19.38
CA LEU A 184 -1.61 -10.42 -20.05
C LEU A 184 -2.66 -11.51 -19.83
N TYR A 185 -3.35 -11.52 -18.69
CA TYR A 185 -4.52 -12.37 -18.48
C TYR A 185 -5.69 -11.95 -19.36
N ARG A 186 -5.98 -10.65 -19.47
CA ARG A 186 -7.03 -10.10 -20.36
C ARG A 186 -6.80 -10.50 -21.82
N LEU A 187 -5.53 -10.54 -22.26
CA LEU A 187 -5.11 -10.99 -23.59
C LEU A 187 -5.08 -12.53 -23.76
N GLY A 188 -5.44 -13.29 -22.74
CA GLY A 188 -5.44 -14.77 -22.75
C GLY A 188 -4.05 -15.41 -22.82
N ILE A 189 -2.99 -14.63 -22.57
CA ILE A 189 -1.60 -15.09 -22.57
C ILE A 189 -1.29 -15.88 -21.27
N LEU A 190 -1.95 -15.50 -20.18
CA LEU A 190 -1.83 -16.15 -18.88
C LEU A 190 -3.11 -16.90 -18.51
N GLU A 191 -2.97 -17.96 -17.72
CA GLU A 191 -4.11 -18.62 -17.06
C GLU A 191 -4.75 -17.71 -16.00
N GLN A 192 -5.88 -18.14 -15.43
CA GLN A 192 -6.53 -17.39 -14.36
C GLN A 192 -5.56 -17.13 -13.19
N PRO A 193 -5.33 -15.86 -12.80
CA PRO A 193 -4.38 -15.53 -11.77
C PRO A 193 -4.87 -16.03 -10.41
N LYS A 194 -4.02 -16.81 -9.73
CA LYS A 194 -4.24 -17.21 -8.34
C LYS A 194 -3.52 -16.24 -7.38
N PRO A 195 -4.06 -16.00 -6.18
CA PRO A 195 -3.42 -15.11 -5.21
C PRO A 195 -2.03 -15.62 -4.83
N ARG A 196 -1.04 -14.73 -4.79
CA ARG A 196 0.32 -14.99 -4.29
C ARG A 196 1.13 -16.06 -5.02
N THR A 197 0.69 -16.54 -6.19
CA THR A 197 1.43 -17.52 -7.01
C THR A 197 1.79 -16.96 -8.37
N ALA A 198 2.84 -17.51 -8.99
CA ALA A 198 3.13 -17.25 -10.40
C ALA A 198 2.00 -17.82 -11.27
N THR A 199 1.55 -17.04 -12.25
CA THR A 199 0.49 -17.44 -13.17
C THR A 199 1.11 -18.11 -14.39
N ARG A 200 0.70 -19.34 -14.71
CA ARG A 200 1.27 -20.07 -15.85
C ARG A 200 0.89 -19.41 -17.18
N LEU A 201 1.78 -19.51 -18.16
CA LEU A 201 1.46 -19.14 -19.54
C LEU A 201 0.57 -20.22 -20.15
N THR A 202 -0.47 -19.77 -20.86
CA THR A 202 -1.24 -20.67 -21.74
C THR A 202 -0.36 -21.11 -22.90
N ASP A 203 -0.63 -22.28 -23.49
CA ASP A 203 0.10 -22.72 -24.69
C ASP A 203 -0.02 -21.75 -25.89
N PRO A 204 -1.20 -21.16 -26.20
CA PRO A 204 -1.26 -20.06 -27.16
C PRO A 204 -0.51 -18.81 -26.69
N GLY A 205 -0.50 -18.53 -25.39
CA GLY A 205 0.26 -17.45 -24.77
C GLY A 205 1.77 -17.57 -24.98
N LYS A 206 2.34 -18.77 -24.82
CA LYS A 206 3.77 -19.03 -25.11
C LYS A 206 4.11 -18.65 -26.56
N ARG A 207 3.27 -19.06 -27.52
CA ARG A 207 3.45 -18.72 -28.95
C ARG A 207 3.28 -17.23 -29.22
N ALA A 208 2.41 -16.54 -28.49
CA ALA A 208 2.26 -15.09 -28.58
C ALA A 208 3.51 -14.37 -28.08
N VAL A 209 4.01 -14.74 -26.89
CA VAL A 209 5.22 -14.16 -26.28
C VAL A 209 6.47 -14.37 -27.13
N MET A 210 6.63 -15.53 -27.77
CA MET A 210 7.74 -15.76 -28.71
C MET A 210 7.78 -14.72 -29.84
N ARG A 211 6.61 -14.26 -30.29
CA ARG A 211 6.43 -13.32 -31.40
C ARG A 211 6.47 -11.84 -31.00
N TRP A 212 6.71 -11.53 -29.73
CA TRP A 212 6.90 -10.14 -29.31
C TRP A 212 8.18 -9.57 -29.92
N ALA A 213 8.07 -8.36 -30.48
CA ALA A 213 9.21 -7.62 -31.00
C ALA A 213 10.15 -7.22 -29.84
N ALA A 214 11.45 -7.24 -30.13
CA ALA A 214 12.51 -6.96 -29.18
C ALA A 214 12.83 -5.46 -29.16
#